data_AF-A0A7C5BCZ4-F1
#
_entry.id   AF-A0A7C5BCZ4-F1
#
_cell.length_a   1.000
_cell.length_b   1.000
_cell.length_c   1.000
_cell.angle_alpha   90.00
_cell.angle_beta   90.00
_cell.angle_gamma   90.00
#
_symmetry.space_group_name_H-M   'P 1'
#
loop_
_entity.id
_entity.type
_entity.pdbx_description
1 polymer ?
#
loop_
_entity_poly.entity_id
_entity_poly.type
_entity_poly.pdbx_seq_one_letter_code
_entity_poly.pdbx_strand_id
1 'polypeptide(L)'
;FTNERIRAGKDTIAVTGNVLRDHLTDMYPILELGTSAKMLSIVPLLAGGGLFETGAGGSAPKHVDQFLAEGHLRWDSLGEFLALAESLRMIEQKNPNATLAAVTAGLDVANQAYLDNDKAPSRKCGEADNKASHFFVAQYWANALADCGDKDLEAKFAPVARALSENEETIMQELLAAEGKAQDIGGYFHPSDEKAEAAMRPSATLNSIIDAI
;
A
#
# COMPACT_ATOMS: atom_id res chain seq x y z
N PHE A 1 26.62 13.15 -17.34
CA PHE A 1 25.32 13.79 -17.65
C PHE A 1 24.28 13.55 -16.55
N THR A 2 23.65 12.37 -16.42
CA THR A 2 22.57 12.14 -15.40
C THR A 2 23.01 12.49 -13.98
N ASN A 3 24.17 12.00 -13.55
CA ASN A 3 24.71 12.29 -12.21
C ASN A 3 25.02 13.77 -11.95
N GLU A 4 25.26 14.56 -13.00
CA GLU A 4 25.48 16.00 -12.88
C GLU A 4 24.14 16.72 -12.67
N ARG A 5 23.10 16.30 -13.37
CA ARG A 5 21.74 16.87 -13.27
C ARG A 5 21.08 16.55 -11.93
N ILE A 6 21.15 15.30 -11.46
CA ILE A 6 20.55 14.92 -10.18
C ILE A 6 21.17 15.68 -9.01
N ARG A 7 22.49 15.92 -9.04
CA ARG A 7 23.19 16.75 -8.05
C ARG A 7 22.77 18.23 -8.08
N ALA A 8 22.18 18.67 -9.18
CA ALA A 8 21.60 20.00 -9.34
C ALA A 8 20.07 20.02 -9.10
N GLY A 9 19.48 18.93 -8.58
CA GLY A 9 18.03 18.82 -8.33
C GLY A 9 17.20 18.77 -9.61
N LYS A 10 17.74 18.21 -10.70
CA LYS A 10 17.06 18.11 -12.00
C LYS A 10 16.87 16.66 -12.41
N ASP A 11 15.71 16.38 -13.01
CA ASP A 11 15.31 15.03 -13.40
C ASP A 11 15.83 14.65 -14.79
N THR A 12 16.01 13.34 -15.03
CA THR A 12 16.41 12.81 -16.35
C THR A 12 15.80 11.42 -16.57
N ILE A 13 15.07 11.23 -17.67
CA ILE A 13 14.54 9.91 -18.05
C ILE A 13 15.65 9.07 -18.69
N ALA A 14 15.84 7.84 -18.22
CA ALA A 14 16.76 6.86 -18.81
C ALA A 14 16.00 5.86 -19.69
N VAL A 15 16.21 5.92 -21.01
CA VAL A 15 15.69 4.92 -21.96
C VAL A 15 16.80 3.91 -22.23
N THR A 16 16.60 2.65 -21.83
CA THR A 16 17.68 1.65 -21.82
C THR A 16 17.23 0.28 -22.30
N GLY A 17 18.19 -0.63 -22.54
CA GLY A 17 17.93 -2.05 -22.78
C GLY A 17 17.74 -2.85 -21.48
N ASN A 18 17.41 -4.13 -21.60
CA ASN A 18 16.90 -4.95 -20.49
C ASN A 18 17.83 -5.01 -19.25
N VAL A 19 19.13 -5.24 -19.43
CA VAL A 19 20.09 -5.34 -18.31
C VAL A 19 20.26 -4.00 -17.59
N LEU A 20 20.34 -2.90 -18.35
CA LEU A 20 20.47 -1.57 -17.77
C LEU A 20 19.20 -1.13 -17.06
N ARG A 21 18.01 -1.50 -17.56
CA ARG A 21 16.75 -1.29 -16.86
C ARG A 21 16.87 -1.81 -15.43
N ASP A 22 17.19 -3.10 -15.30
CA ASP A 22 17.32 -3.79 -14.02
C ASP A 22 18.30 -3.09 -13.06
N HIS A 23 19.50 -2.75 -13.56
CA HIS A 23 20.53 -2.09 -12.73
C HIS A 23 20.13 -0.66 -12.31
N LEU A 24 19.55 0.12 -13.23
CA LEU A 24 19.24 1.53 -12.97
C LEU A 24 18.00 1.69 -12.08
N THR A 25 17.01 0.79 -12.21
CA THR A 25 15.83 0.78 -11.35
C THR A 25 16.11 0.29 -9.94
N ASP A 26 17.27 -0.32 -9.69
CA ASP A 26 17.74 -0.61 -8.33
C ASP A 26 18.62 0.55 -7.81
N MET A 27 19.64 0.94 -8.58
CA MET A 27 20.66 1.89 -8.16
C MET A 27 20.10 3.28 -7.80
N TYR A 28 19.33 3.91 -8.68
CA TYR A 28 18.85 5.28 -8.44
C TYR A 28 17.80 5.34 -7.32
N PRO A 29 16.78 4.47 -7.29
CA PRO A 29 15.83 4.43 -6.18
C PRO A 29 16.47 4.15 -4.82
N ILE A 30 17.48 3.28 -4.74
CA ILE A 30 18.24 3.10 -3.48
C ILE A 30 18.92 4.40 -3.06
N LEU A 31 19.52 5.15 -3.99
CA LEU A 31 20.19 6.42 -3.68
C LEU A 31 19.20 7.55 -3.31
N GLU A 32 18.01 7.56 -3.90
CA GLU A 32 17.01 8.62 -3.72
C GLU A 32 16.08 8.36 -2.54
N LEU A 33 15.67 7.10 -2.35
CA LEU A 33 14.61 6.70 -1.41
C LEU A 33 15.10 5.74 -0.32
N GLY A 34 16.36 5.29 -0.39
CA GLY A 34 16.92 4.29 0.54
C GLY A 34 16.47 2.85 0.28
N THR A 35 15.62 2.63 -0.73
CA THR A 35 15.10 1.31 -1.14
C THR A 35 14.56 1.37 -2.57
N SER A 36 14.66 0.28 -3.33
CA SER A 36 14.03 0.12 -4.64
C SER A 36 12.60 -0.45 -4.58
N ALA A 37 12.11 -0.79 -3.39
CA ALA A 37 10.75 -1.30 -3.20
C ALA A 37 9.66 -0.21 -3.36
N LYS A 38 10.01 1.06 -3.20
CA LYS A 38 9.08 2.20 -3.24
C LYS A 38 9.00 2.82 -4.65
N MET A 39 8.84 1.97 -5.66
CA MET A 39 8.86 2.38 -7.06
C MET A 39 7.57 2.00 -7.78
N LEU A 40 7.16 2.90 -8.69
CA LEU A 40 6.13 2.64 -9.67
C LEU A 40 6.71 1.78 -10.79
N SER A 41 6.15 0.60 -11.06
CA SER A 41 6.57 -0.26 -12.17
C SER A 41 5.36 -0.61 -13.04
N ILE A 42 5.25 0.05 -14.19
CA ILE A 42 4.14 -0.11 -15.14
C ILE A 42 4.68 -0.75 -16.42
N VAL A 43 4.00 -1.81 -16.86
CA VAL A 43 4.26 -2.49 -18.13
C VAL A 43 3.04 -2.35 -19.04
N PRO A 44 3.05 -1.39 -19.99
CA PRO A 44 2.04 -1.32 -21.04
C PRO A 44 2.11 -2.58 -21.93
N LEU A 45 1.03 -3.36 -21.96
CA LEU A 45 0.98 -4.61 -22.74
C LEU A 45 0.75 -4.29 -24.22
N LEU A 46 1.35 -5.11 -25.10
CA LEU A 46 1.26 -4.95 -26.55
C LEU A 46 -0.19 -4.95 -27.08
N ALA A 47 -1.07 -5.73 -26.45
CA ALA A 47 -2.49 -5.80 -26.79
C ALA A 47 -3.31 -4.60 -26.26
N GLY A 48 -2.65 -3.56 -25.73
CA GLY A 48 -3.27 -2.38 -25.15
C GLY A 48 -3.69 -2.55 -23.70
N GLY A 49 -3.40 -3.67 -23.04
CA GLY A 49 -3.59 -3.89 -21.60
C GLY A 49 -2.50 -3.22 -20.74
N GLY A 50 -2.59 -3.35 -19.42
CA GLY A 50 -1.58 -2.86 -18.48
C GLY A 50 -1.28 -3.91 -17.43
N LEU A 51 -0.01 -4.02 -17.06
CA LEU A 51 0.47 -4.80 -15.92
C LEU A 51 1.16 -3.82 -14.96
N PHE A 52 0.79 -3.89 -13.68
CA PHE A 52 1.25 -2.97 -12.64
C PHE A 52 1.96 -3.81 -11.58
N GLU A 53 3.29 -3.75 -11.56
CA GLU A 53 4.10 -4.43 -10.56
C GLU A 53 4.16 -3.55 -9.31
N THR A 54 4.00 -4.17 -8.15
CA THR A 54 3.91 -3.48 -6.84
C THR A 54 5.29 -3.14 -6.26
N GLY A 55 6.34 -3.17 -7.08
CA GLY A 55 7.73 -2.93 -6.70
C GLY A 55 8.71 -3.80 -7.51
N ALA A 56 10.01 -3.51 -7.38
CA ALA A 56 11.08 -4.25 -8.06
C ALA A 56 11.79 -5.31 -7.17
N GLY A 57 11.30 -5.50 -5.94
CA GLY A 57 11.91 -6.39 -4.95
C GLY A 57 11.44 -7.85 -5.01
N GLY A 58 12.02 -8.70 -4.15
CA GLY A 58 11.55 -10.07 -3.93
C GLY A 58 10.53 -10.20 -2.78
N SER A 59 10.11 -11.42 -2.46
CA SER A 59 9.08 -11.72 -1.44
C SER A 59 9.54 -11.67 0.02
N ALA A 60 10.76 -11.18 0.29
CA ALA A 60 11.29 -10.90 1.63
C ALA A 60 11.06 -12.00 2.70
N PRO A 61 11.68 -13.21 2.59
CA PRO A 61 11.44 -14.33 3.52
C PRO A 61 11.72 -14.00 5.00
N LYS A 62 12.68 -13.11 5.28
CA LYS A 62 12.99 -12.64 6.64
C LYS A 62 11.86 -11.84 7.30
N HIS A 63 10.88 -11.37 6.53
CA HIS A 63 9.68 -10.72 7.06
C HIS A 63 8.72 -11.78 7.59
N VAL A 64 8.59 -12.89 6.86
CA VAL A 64 7.82 -14.06 7.30
C VAL A 64 8.40 -14.65 8.58
N ASP A 65 9.72 -14.77 8.68
CA ASP A 65 10.38 -15.26 9.91
C ASP A 65 9.99 -14.43 11.15
N GLN A 66 9.98 -13.09 11.03
CA GLN A 66 9.58 -12.21 12.13
C GLN A 66 8.10 -12.33 12.42
N PHE A 67 7.25 -12.37 11.40
CA PHE A 67 5.81 -12.51 11.57
C PHE A 67 5.44 -13.81 12.29
N LEU A 68 6.06 -14.93 11.93
CA LEU A 68 5.83 -16.21 12.59
C LEU A 68 6.32 -16.22 14.05
N ALA A 69 7.44 -15.56 14.33
CA ALA A 69 8.01 -15.50 15.68
C ALA A 69 7.28 -14.52 16.61
N GLU A 70 6.87 -13.37 16.08
CA GLU A 70 6.50 -12.19 16.87
C GLU A 70 5.16 -11.55 16.45
N GLY A 71 4.51 -12.01 15.37
CA GLY A 71 3.27 -11.41 14.85
C GLY A 71 3.45 -10.07 14.11
N HIS A 72 4.69 -9.58 14.04
CA HIS A 72 5.06 -8.32 13.42
C HIS A 72 5.42 -8.49 11.94
N LEU A 73 4.69 -7.82 11.04
CA LEU A 73 4.98 -7.81 9.61
C LEU A 73 5.51 -6.44 9.18
N ARG A 74 6.83 -6.34 9.00
CA ARG A 74 7.50 -5.11 8.53
C ARG A 74 7.52 -4.93 7.01
N TRP A 75 6.60 -5.57 6.28
CA TRP A 75 6.48 -5.41 4.83
C TRP A 75 5.80 -4.08 4.52
N ASP A 76 6.41 -3.27 3.64
CA ASP A 76 5.86 -1.98 3.23
C ASP A 76 5.05 -2.15 1.94
N SER A 77 3.72 -1.96 2.05
CA SER A 77 2.77 -2.09 0.94
C SER A 77 2.61 -0.82 0.09
N LEU A 78 3.45 0.22 0.26
CA LEU A 78 3.36 1.45 -0.53
C LEU A 78 3.32 1.18 -2.04
N GLY A 79 4.14 0.25 -2.54
CA GLY A 79 4.15 -0.10 -3.95
C GLY A 79 2.84 -0.73 -4.44
N GLU A 80 2.10 -1.42 -3.57
CA GLU A 80 0.77 -1.96 -3.86
C GLU A 80 -0.26 -0.82 -4.01
N PHE A 81 -0.22 0.17 -3.10
CA PHE A 81 -1.13 1.31 -3.14
C PHE A 81 -0.89 2.20 -4.37
N LEU A 82 0.38 2.41 -4.74
CA LEU A 82 0.77 3.14 -5.94
C LEU A 82 0.37 2.39 -7.21
N ALA A 83 0.62 1.08 -7.28
CA ALA A 83 0.21 0.25 -8.41
C ALA A 83 -1.32 0.22 -8.59
N LEU A 84 -2.08 0.18 -7.49
CA LEU A 84 -3.54 0.25 -7.53
C LEU A 84 -4.03 1.59 -8.10
N ALA A 85 -3.45 2.71 -7.71
CA ALA A 85 -3.80 4.02 -8.25
C ALA A 85 -3.59 4.09 -9.77
N GLU A 86 -2.46 3.60 -10.27
CA GLU A 86 -2.19 3.55 -11.71
C GLU A 86 -3.10 2.56 -12.46
N SER A 87 -3.44 1.44 -11.83
CA SER A 87 -4.40 0.49 -12.39
C SER A 87 -5.77 1.13 -12.58
N LEU A 88 -6.29 1.82 -11.56
CA LEU A 88 -7.56 2.54 -11.65
C LEU A 88 -7.50 3.67 -12.69
N ARG A 89 -6.40 4.42 -12.72
CA ARG A 89 -6.17 5.50 -13.70
C ARG A 89 -6.15 4.98 -15.13
N MET A 90 -5.56 3.81 -15.40
CA MET A 90 -5.60 3.22 -16.74
C MET A 90 -7.02 2.80 -17.15
N ILE A 91 -7.80 2.26 -16.20
CA ILE A 91 -9.21 1.89 -16.45
C ILE A 91 -10.00 3.15 -16.79
N GLU A 92 -9.82 4.23 -16.03
CA GLU A 92 -10.45 5.54 -16.25
C GLU A 92 -10.08 6.13 -17.62
N GLN A 93 -8.79 6.13 -17.99
CA GLN A 93 -8.34 6.67 -19.29
C GLN A 93 -8.96 5.94 -20.48
N LYS A 94 -9.22 4.63 -20.35
CA LYS A 94 -9.86 3.82 -21.39
C LYS A 94 -11.38 3.91 -21.35
N ASN A 95 -11.95 4.07 -20.15
CA ASN A 95 -13.38 4.09 -19.91
C ASN A 95 -13.69 5.28 -18.97
N PRO A 96 -13.76 6.50 -19.52
CA PRO A 96 -13.97 7.69 -18.71
C PRO A 96 -15.23 7.58 -17.86
N ASN A 97 -15.06 7.69 -16.54
CA ASN A 97 -16.13 7.58 -15.55
C ASN A 97 -15.81 8.52 -14.38
N ALA A 98 -16.71 9.46 -14.09
CA ALA A 98 -16.49 10.48 -13.06
C ALA A 98 -16.35 9.88 -11.66
N THR A 99 -17.13 8.84 -11.34
CA THR A 99 -17.05 8.11 -10.07
C THR A 99 -15.70 7.41 -9.94
N LEU A 100 -15.21 6.75 -11.00
CA LEU A 100 -13.88 6.13 -10.98
C LEU A 100 -12.75 7.16 -10.88
N ALA A 101 -12.90 8.32 -11.53
CA ALA A 101 -11.96 9.42 -11.40
C ALA A 101 -11.88 9.92 -9.95
N ALA A 102 -13.03 10.08 -9.27
CA ALA A 102 -13.10 10.44 -7.86
C ALA A 102 -12.47 9.38 -6.95
N VAL A 103 -12.72 8.09 -7.23
CA VAL A 103 -12.08 6.97 -6.49
C VAL A 103 -10.57 6.98 -6.63
N THR A 104 -10.07 7.19 -7.86
CA THR A 104 -8.64 7.24 -8.16
C THR A 104 -7.98 8.44 -7.49
N ALA A 105 -8.58 9.63 -7.60
CA ALA A 105 -8.08 10.84 -6.94
C ALA A 105 -8.09 10.71 -5.41
N GLY A 106 -9.11 10.04 -4.83
CA GLY A 106 -9.14 9.75 -3.40
C GLY A 106 -7.99 8.85 -2.95
N LEU A 107 -7.56 7.89 -3.78
CA LEU A 107 -6.42 7.03 -3.47
C LEU A 107 -5.10 7.80 -3.56
N ASP A 108 -4.96 8.73 -4.51
CA ASP A 108 -3.80 9.63 -4.56
C ASP A 108 -3.69 10.48 -3.27
N VAL A 109 -4.81 11.01 -2.77
CA VAL A 109 -4.86 11.73 -1.49
C VAL A 109 -4.47 10.82 -0.32
N ALA A 110 -4.95 9.57 -0.30
CA ALA A 110 -4.60 8.60 0.73
C ALA A 110 -3.11 8.23 0.72
N ASN A 111 -2.53 8.03 -0.46
CA ASN A 111 -1.11 7.74 -0.64
C ASN A 111 -0.24 8.93 -0.17
N GLN A 112 -0.64 10.15 -0.48
CA GLN A 112 0.05 11.35 0.00
C GLN A 112 -0.03 11.45 1.54
N ALA A 113 -1.22 11.27 2.12
CA ALA A 113 -1.40 11.31 3.57
C ALA A 113 -0.61 10.21 4.30
N TYR A 114 -0.51 9.01 3.70
CA TYR A 114 0.32 7.92 4.21
C TYR A 114 1.80 8.33 4.32
N LEU A 115 2.33 9.02 3.29
CA LEU A 115 3.71 9.52 3.27
C LEU A 115 3.91 10.70 4.24
N ASP A 116 3.01 11.68 4.21
CA ASP A 116 3.11 12.90 5.02
C ASP A 116 3.05 12.63 6.53
N ASN A 117 2.32 11.57 6.92
CA ASN A 117 2.15 11.19 8.32
C ASN A 117 3.06 10.02 8.75
N ASP A 118 4.05 9.66 7.93
CA ASP A 118 5.03 8.59 8.19
C ASP A 118 4.39 7.28 8.66
N LYS A 119 3.35 6.83 7.95
CA LYS A 119 2.59 5.61 8.29
C LYS A 119 3.22 4.32 7.77
N ALA A 120 4.51 4.37 7.44
CA ALA A 120 5.28 3.20 7.05
C ALA A 120 5.42 2.21 8.22
N PRO A 121 5.42 0.89 7.95
CA PRO A 121 5.58 -0.11 8.99
C PRO A 121 6.94 0.06 9.68
N SER A 122 6.93 0.03 11.00
CA SER A 122 8.15 -0.11 11.77
C SER A 122 8.84 -1.45 11.49
N ARG A 123 10.10 -1.55 11.87
CA ARG A 123 10.87 -2.80 11.86
C ARG A 123 10.82 -3.52 13.20
N LYS A 124 10.31 -2.87 14.26
CA LYS A 124 10.35 -3.35 15.63
C LYS A 124 8.97 -3.85 16.05
N CYS A 125 8.93 -5.08 16.57
CA CYS A 125 7.73 -5.64 17.17
C CYS A 125 7.19 -4.74 18.30
N GLY A 126 5.86 -4.62 18.37
CA GLY A 126 5.15 -3.75 19.31
C GLY A 126 5.02 -2.29 18.85
N GLU A 127 5.60 -1.93 17.71
CA GLU A 127 5.30 -0.70 16.98
C GLU A 127 4.36 -1.00 15.80
N ALA A 128 3.77 0.03 15.19
CA ALA A 128 2.84 -0.13 14.07
C ALA A 128 3.50 -0.85 12.89
N ASP A 129 2.84 -1.89 12.36
CA ASP A 129 3.35 -2.76 11.31
C ASP A 129 2.52 -2.63 10.01
N ASN A 130 2.65 -3.57 9.07
CA ASN A 130 1.91 -3.60 7.81
C ASN A 130 0.39 -3.49 8.01
N LYS A 131 -0.18 -4.19 8.99
CA LYS A 131 -1.64 -4.19 9.23
C LYS A 131 -2.14 -2.79 9.59
N ALA A 132 -1.39 -2.08 10.42
CA ALA A 132 -1.67 -0.69 10.78
C ALA A 132 -1.54 0.27 9.58
N SER A 133 -0.55 0.04 8.71
CA SER A 133 -0.39 0.85 7.50
C SER A 133 -1.61 0.76 6.56
N HIS A 134 -2.16 -0.44 6.39
CA HIS A 134 -3.38 -0.67 5.60
C HIS A 134 -4.60 0.02 6.23
N PHE A 135 -4.73 -0.03 7.56
CA PHE A 135 -5.78 0.71 8.27
C PHE A 135 -5.71 2.22 7.99
N PHE A 136 -4.53 2.84 8.10
CA PHE A 136 -4.38 4.28 7.84
C PHE A 136 -4.69 4.64 6.39
N VAL A 137 -4.25 3.85 5.42
CA VAL A 137 -4.61 4.07 4.00
C VAL A 137 -6.12 3.97 3.79
N ALA A 138 -6.78 2.96 4.38
CA ALA A 138 -8.23 2.82 4.30
C ALA A 138 -8.95 4.02 4.93
N GLN A 139 -8.48 4.51 6.08
CA GLN A 139 -9.03 5.69 6.75
C GLN A 139 -8.87 6.94 5.89
N TYR A 140 -7.67 7.22 5.36
CA TYR A 140 -7.43 8.39 4.52
C TYR A 140 -8.22 8.33 3.22
N TRP A 141 -8.35 7.15 2.61
CA TRP A 141 -9.12 6.98 1.39
C TRP A 141 -10.62 7.16 1.63
N ALA A 142 -11.17 6.58 2.69
CA ALA A 142 -12.56 6.80 3.08
C ALA A 142 -12.85 8.28 3.36
N ASN A 143 -11.93 8.98 4.06
CA ASN A 143 -12.04 10.41 4.31
C ASN A 143 -12.05 11.23 3.01
N ALA A 144 -11.17 10.90 2.05
CA ALA A 144 -11.13 11.57 0.75
C ALA A 144 -12.39 11.31 -0.07
N LEU A 145 -12.93 10.08 -0.03
CA LEU A 145 -14.18 9.70 -0.71
C LEU A 145 -15.42 10.37 -0.09
N ALA A 146 -15.39 10.64 1.22
CA ALA A 146 -16.47 11.34 1.91
C ALA A 146 -16.58 12.84 1.54
N ASP A 147 -15.60 13.39 0.82
CA ASP A 147 -15.56 14.79 0.36
C ASP A 147 -15.02 14.89 -1.09
N CYS A 148 -15.43 13.97 -1.97
CA CYS A 148 -14.90 13.87 -3.33
C CYS A 148 -15.74 14.57 -4.42
N GLY A 149 -16.89 15.19 -4.06
CA GLY A 149 -17.79 15.85 -5.00
C GLY A 149 -18.79 14.92 -5.70
N ASP A 150 -18.60 13.59 -5.66
CA ASP A 150 -19.57 12.60 -6.11
C ASP A 150 -20.53 12.24 -4.97
N LYS A 151 -21.81 12.59 -5.13
CA LYS A 151 -22.81 12.47 -4.05
C LYS A 151 -23.09 11.04 -3.61
N ASP A 152 -22.96 10.07 -4.51
CA ASP A 152 -23.19 8.67 -4.18
C ASP A 152 -22.01 8.10 -3.40
N LEU A 153 -20.77 8.45 -3.78
CA LEU A 153 -19.58 8.11 -3.02
C LEU A 153 -19.56 8.80 -1.66
N GLU A 154 -19.87 10.09 -1.59
CA GLU A 154 -19.94 10.83 -0.32
C GLU A 154 -20.96 10.19 0.63
N ALA A 155 -22.16 9.88 0.14
CA ALA A 155 -23.19 9.23 0.95
C ALA A 155 -22.77 7.84 1.44
N LYS A 156 -22.06 7.08 0.60
CA LYS A 156 -21.56 5.74 0.93
C LYS A 156 -20.41 5.79 1.93
N PHE A 157 -19.43 6.67 1.74
CA PHE A 157 -18.19 6.67 2.50
C PHE A 157 -18.18 7.62 3.71
N ALA A 158 -19.09 8.60 3.80
CA ALA A 158 -19.23 9.42 5.01
C ALA A 158 -19.43 8.62 6.32
N PRO A 159 -20.31 7.59 6.39
CA PRO A 159 -20.41 6.76 7.60
C PRO A 159 -19.16 5.90 7.83
N VAL A 160 -18.50 5.42 6.76
CA VAL A 160 -17.27 4.61 6.85
C VAL A 160 -16.11 5.44 7.40
N ALA A 161 -15.88 6.61 6.81
CA ALA A 161 -14.87 7.60 7.23
C ALA A 161 -15.01 7.96 8.71
N ARG A 162 -16.25 8.22 9.14
CA ARG A 162 -16.58 8.50 10.54
C ARG A 162 -16.27 7.31 11.43
N ALA A 163 -16.73 6.10 11.07
CA ALA A 163 -16.50 4.90 11.86
C ALA A 163 -15.00 4.59 12.01
N LEU A 164 -14.20 4.71 10.96
CA LEU A 164 -12.75 4.50 11.01
C LEU A 164 -12.04 5.56 11.85
N SER A 165 -12.52 6.81 11.82
CA SER A 165 -11.93 7.91 12.61
C SER A 165 -12.28 7.82 14.10
N GLU A 166 -13.55 7.54 14.43
CA GLU A 166 -14.03 7.41 15.80
C GLU A 166 -13.47 6.16 16.52
N ASN A 167 -13.16 5.11 15.76
CA ASN A 167 -12.61 3.86 16.31
C ASN A 167 -11.10 3.70 16.10
N GLU A 168 -10.38 4.74 15.67
CA GLU A 168 -8.94 4.66 15.40
C GLU A 168 -8.15 4.08 16.58
N GLU A 169 -8.37 4.61 17.79
CA GLU A 169 -7.67 4.14 18.98
C GLU A 169 -7.96 2.66 19.27
N THR A 170 -9.23 2.25 19.20
CA THR A 170 -9.64 0.86 19.42
C THR A 170 -9.01 -0.07 18.38
N ILE A 171 -9.06 0.30 17.10
CA ILE A 171 -8.48 -0.49 16.00
C ILE A 171 -6.98 -0.65 16.21
N MET A 172 -6.27 0.46 16.50
CA MET A 172 -4.84 0.42 16.74
C MET A 172 -4.48 -0.44 17.97
N GLN A 173 -5.26 -0.38 19.04
CA GLN A 173 -5.08 -1.26 20.20
C GLN A 173 -5.29 -2.73 19.84
N GLU A 174 -6.32 -3.07 19.07
CA GLU A 174 -6.56 -4.45 18.61
C GLU A 174 -5.42 -4.96 17.72
N LEU A 175 -4.93 -4.14 16.78
CA LEU A 175 -3.81 -4.49 15.91
C LEU A 175 -2.50 -4.68 16.71
N LEU A 176 -2.18 -3.79 17.64
CA LEU A 176 -0.99 -3.89 18.48
C LEU A 176 -1.09 -5.05 19.48
N ALA A 177 -2.29 -5.45 19.89
CA ALA A 177 -2.47 -6.60 20.79
C ALA A 177 -2.12 -7.95 20.14
N ALA A 178 -2.03 -8.00 18.80
CA ALA A 178 -1.55 -9.18 18.06
C ALA A 178 -0.02 -9.30 18.03
N GLU A 179 0.69 -8.19 18.27
CA GLU A 179 2.15 -8.12 18.29
C GLU A 179 2.75 -8.86 19.51
N GLY A 180 4.00 -9.30 19.38
CA GLY A 180 4.75 -10.02 20.41
C GLY A 180 4.33 -11.47 20.62
N LYS A 181 3.45 -12.00 19.76
CA LYS A 181 2.90 -13.36 19.84
C LYS A 181 3.25 -14.14 18.58
N ALA A 182 3.79 -15.34 18.77
CA ALA A 182 4.04 -16.25 17.67
C ALA A 182 2.73 -16.56 16.91
N GLN A 183 2.83 -16.60 15.59
CA GLN A 183 1.70 -16.86 14.69
C GLN A 183 1.87 -18.24 14.05
N ASP A 184 0.77 -19.00 14.01
CA ASP A 184 0.69 -20.24 13.25
C ASP A 184 -0.26 -20.04 12.07
N ILE A 185 0.31 -19.90 10.88
CA ILE A 185 -0.45 -19.80 9.63
C ILE A 185 -0.67 -21.15 8.94
N GLY A 186 -0.30 -22.28 9.57
CA GLY A 186 -0.56 -23.63 9.05
C GLY A 186 0.29 -24.07 7.86
N GLY A 187 1.37 -23.36 7.54
CA GLY A 187 2.28 -23.70 6.44
C GLY A 187 3.22 -22.55 6.11
N TYR A 188 4.18 -22.76 5.19
CA TYR A 188 5.06 -21.68 4.69
C TYR A 188 4.79 -21.38 3.22
N PHE A 189 5.04 -22.36 2.33
CA PHE A 189 4.75 -22.21 0.90
C PHE A 189 3.26 -22.35 0.56
N HIS A 190 2.49 -22.97 1.45
CA HIS A 190 1.05 -23.18 1.32
C HIS A 190 0.41 -23.04 2.71
N PRO A 191 0.25 -21.81 3.22
CA PRO A 191 -0.42 -21.58 4.48
C PRO A 191 -1.91 -21.95 4.39
N SER A 192 -2.53 -22.16 5.56
CA SER A 192 -3.98 -22.32 5.67
C SER A 192 -4.64 -20.96 5.55
N ASP A 193 -5.58 -20.81 4.60
CA ASP A 193 -6.31 -19.55 4.38
C ASP A 193 -6.99 -19.05 5.66
N GLU A 194 -7.69 -19.93 6.38
CA GLU A 194 -8.36 -19.61 7.64
C GLU A 194 -7.38 -19.07 8.69
N LYS A 195 -6.22 -19.71 8.86
CA LYS A 195 -5.22 -19.29 9.85
C LYS A 195 -4.50 -18.01 9.44
N ALA A 196 -4.16 -17.88 8.17
CA ALA A 196 -3.53 -16.68 7.63
C ALA A 196 -4.46 -15.48 7.71
N GLU A 197 -5.74 -15.63 7.38
CA GLU A 197 -6.75 -14.58 7.51
C GLU A 197 -6.90 -14.14 8.97
N ALA A 198 -7.05 -15.08 9.90
CA ALA A 198 -7.15 -14.77 11.32
C ALA A 198 -5.92 -14.00 11.85
N ALA A 199 -4.72 -14.36 11.39
CA ALA A 199 -3.48 -13.69 11.79
C ALA A 199 -3.31 -12.30 11.16
N MET A 200 -3.80 -12.11 9.93
CA MET A 200 -3.67 -10.85 9.18
C MET A 200 -4.80 -9.84 9.44
N ARG A 201 -5.96 -10.31 9.90
CA ARG A 201 -7.14 -9.47 10.20
C ARG A 201 -7.54 -9.54 11.69
N PRO A 202 -6.66 -9.24 12.65
CA PRO A 202 -6.95 -9.44 14.07
C PRO A 202 -7.89 -8.39 14.69
N SER A 203 -8.14 -7.26 14.00
CA SER A 203 -9.05 -6.21 14.48
C SER A 203 -10.49 -6.51 14.07
N ALA A 204 -11.30 -6.97 15.02
CA ALA A 204 -12.72 -7.23 14.82
C ALA A 204 -13.49 -5.94 14.49
N THR A 205 -13.07 -4.82 15.07
CA THR A 205 -13.67 -3.50 14.83
C THR A 205 -13.42 -3.05 13.39
N LEU A 206 -12.17 -3.14 12.91
CA LEU A 206 -11.83 -2.82 11.53
C LEU A 206 -12.57 -3.74 10.55
N ASN A 207 -12.57 -5.04 10.79
CA ASN A 207 -13.24 -6.00 9.92
C ASN A 207 -14.74 -5.70 9.79
N SER A 208 -15.41 -5.42 10.90
CA SER A 208 -16.84 -5.10 10.90
C SER A 208 -17.17 -3.84 10.09
N ILE A 209 -16.27 -2.84 10.07
CA ILE A 209 -16.44 -1.63 9.27
C ILE A 209 -16.24 -1.93 7.78
N ILE A 210 -15.20 -2.69 7.42
CA ILE A 210 -14.90 -3.03 6.03
C ILE A 210 -15.97 -3.94 5.42
N ASP A 211 -16.45 -4.94 6.18
CA ASP A 211 -17.45 -5.89 5.72
C ASP A 211 -18.84 -5.25 5.51
N ALA A 212 -19.06 -4.02 6.01
CA ALA A 212 -20.31 -3.28 5.89
C ALA A 212 -20.39 -2.33 4.67
N ILE A 213 -19.34 -2.26 3.86
CA ILE A 213 -19.23 -1.39 2.65
C ILE A 213 -19.93 -2.02 1.43
#